data_AF-A0A2D4PVK2-F1
#
_entry.id   AF-A0A2D4PVK2-F1
#
_cell.length_a   1.000
_cell.length_b   1.000
_cell.length_c   1.000
_cell.angle_alpha   90.00
_cell.angle_beta   90.00
_cell.angle_gamma   90.00
#
_symmetry.space_group_name_H-M   'P 1'
#
loop_
_entity.id
_entity.type
_entity.pdbx_description
1 polymer ?
#
loop_
_entity_poly.entity_id
_entity_poly.type
_entity_poly.pdbx_seq_one_letter_code
_entity_poly.pdbx_strand_id
1 'polypeptide(L)'
;LKYCGVHFNSQAIPPTIEQIDQSFGATHPGVYNSTEQLFHLNFRGLSFSFQLDSWTETPKYEPNFAHGLASLQIPHGATVKRMYIYSGNSLQDTKAPMMPLSCFLGNVYAEYIDVLRDGAGPSGLRLRLLTAGCSPGVLADAKIRVSERCVYFGDSCQD
;
A
#
# COMPACT_ATOMS: atom_id res chain seq x y z
N LEU A 1 -7.01 -13.49 11.78
CA LEU A 1 -5.97 -13.06 10.81
C LEU A 1 -4.69 -13.83 11.10
N LYS A 2 -4.02 -14.29 10.04
CA LYS A 2 -2.73 -14.98 10.13
C LYS A 2 -1.70 -14.33 9.22
N TYR A 3 -0.43 -14.44 9.59
CA TYR A 3 0.71 -14.13 8.75
C TYR A 3 1.67 -15.33 8.79
N CYS A 4 2.08 -15.84 7.63
CA CYS A 4 2.93 -17.04 7.51
C CYS A 4 2.47 -18.24 8.37
N GLY A 5 1.15 -18.43 8.51
CA GLY A 5 0.56 -19.51 9.31
C GLY A 5 0.39 -19.21 10.81
N VAL A 6 0.98 -18.14 11.32
CA VAL A 6 0.88 -17.69 12.72
C VAL A 6 -0.31 -16.75 12.88
N HIS A 7 -1.16 -16.99 13.89
CA HIS A 7 -2.25 -16.08 14.21
C HIS A 7 -1.72 -14.84 14.92
N PHE A 8 -2.10 -13.66 14.45
CA PHE A 8 -1.85 -12.39 15.16
C PHE A 8 -3.14 -11.71 15.62
N ASN A 9 -4.31 -12.20 15.16
CA ASN A 9 -5.62 -11.74 15.62
C ASN A 9 -6.63 -12.90 15.53
N SER A 10 -7.23 -13.30 16.63
CA SER A 10 -8.32 -14.27 16.71
C SER A 10 -9.11 -14.07 18.00
N GLN A 11 -10.19 -14.83 18.21
CA GLN A 11 -10.93 -14.76 19.48
C GLN A 11 -10.07 -15.09 20.70
N ALA A 12 -9.04 -15.93 20.54
CA ALA A 12 -8.12 -16.31 21.61
C ALA A 12 -6.82 -15.50 21.62
N ILE A 13 -6.49 -14.79 20.54
CA ILE A 13 -5.21 -14.10 20.35
C ILE A 13 -5.51 -12.65 19.98
N PRO A 14 -5.44 -11.70 20.93
CA PRO A 14 -5.61 -10.29 20.63
C PRO A 14 -4.43 -9.76 19.78
N PRO A 15 -4.66 -8.78 18.90
CA PRO A 15 -3.60 -8.14 18.13
C PRO A 15 -2.85 -7.12 19.00
N THR A 16 -2.11 -7.60 19.99
CA THR A 16 -1.26 -6.75 20.82
C THR A 16 0.03 -6.40 20.08
N ILE A 17 0.70 -5.34 20.52
CA ILE A 17 1.96 -4.92 19.92
C ILE A 17 3.03 -6.02 19.99
N GLU A 18 3.10 -6.79 21.08
CA GLU A 18 4.05 -7.90 21.23
C GLU A 18 3.69 -9.03 20.26
N GLN A 19 2.40 -9.31 20.08
CA GLN A 19 1.95 -10.32 19.12
C GLN A 19 2.27 -9.90 17.67
N ILE A 20 2.13 -8.61 17.35
CA ILE A 20 2.51 -8.07 16.03
C ILE A 20 4.03 -8.17 15.85
N ASP A 21 4.82 -7.78 16.84
CA ASP A 21 6.27 -7.87 16.77
C ASP A 21 6.76 -9.30 16.59
N GLN A 22 6.22 -10.23 17.38
CA GLN A 22 6.56 -11.65 17.27
C GLN A 22 6.15 -12.24 15.92
N SER A 23 5.02 -11.80 15.36
CA SER A 23 4.51 -12.35 14.10
C SER A 23 5.24 -11.82 12.87
N PHE A 24 5.62 -10.53 12.86
CA PHE A 24 6.17 -9.86 11.69
C PHE A 24 7.66 -9.54 11.80
N GLY A 25 8.22 -9.49 13.02
CA GLY A 25 9.61 -9.16 13.31
C GLY A 25 9.96 -7.71 12.96
N ALA A 26 9.67 -6.75 13.84
CA ALA A 26 9.96 -5.35 13.55
C ALA A 26 11.48 -5.13 13.40
N THR A 27 11.92 -4.83 12.18
CA THR A 27 13.32 -4.53 11.86
C THR A 27 13.65 -3.03 11.96
N HIS A 28 12.62 -2.19 12.08
CA HIS A 28 12.74 -0.75 12.26
C HIS A 28 12.11 -0.31 13.59
N PRO A 29 12.68 0.71 14.26
CA PRO A 29 12.04 1.33 15.41
C PRO A 29 10.67 1.86 14.99
N GLY A 30 9.65 1.68 15.84
CA GLY A 30 8.36 2.28 15.54
C GLY A 30 8.40 3.80 15.72
N VAL A 31 7.46 4.46 15.07
CA VAL A 31 7.41 5.92 14.93
C VAL A 31 6.19 6.46 15.67
N TYR A 32 6.40 7.43 16.56
CA TYR A 32 5.31 8.12 17.23
C TYR A 32 4.86 9.34 16.43
N ASN A 33 3.56 9.43 16.17
CA ASN A 33 2.91 10.60 15.58
C ASN A 33 2.18 11.37 16.69
N SER A 34 2.73 12.53 17.07
CA SER A 34 2.16 13.38 18.12
C SER A 34 0.83 14.02 17.73
N THR A 35 0.62 14.30 16.44
CA THR A 35 -0.62 14.93 15.93
C THR A 35 -1.82 13.99 16.11
N GLU A 36 -1.63 12.71 15.82
CA GLU A 36 -2.67 11.69 15.97
C GLU A 36 -2.64 10.96 17.31
N GLN A 37 -1.59 11.21 18.12
CA GLN A 37 -1.26 10.45 19.33
C GLN A 37 -1.23 8.93 19.07
N LEU A 38 -0.70 8.53 17.92
CA LEU A 38 -0.59 7.14 17.50
C LEU A 38 0.86 6.72 17.41
N PHE A 39 1.12 5.49 17.84
CA PHE A 39 2.38 4.82 17.60
C PHE A 39 2.26 3.87 16.41
N HIS A 40 3.22 3.91 15.51
CA HIS A 40 3.18 3.16 14.26
C HIS A 40 4.33 2.14 14.18
N LEU A 41 3.99 0.90 13.86
CA LEU A 41 4.94 -0.10 13.39
C LEU A 41 4.81 -0.25 11.87
N ASN A 42 5.90 0.00 11.16
CA ASN A 42 5.93 -0.03 9.70
C ASN A 42 6.66 -1.26 9.20
N PHE A 43 6.03 -1.95 8.27
CA PHE A 43 6.55 -3.10 7.54
C PHE A 43 6.39 -2.82 6.05
N ARG A 44 7.07 -3.58 5.20
CA ARG A 44 6.93 -3.40 3.75
C ARG A 44 5.50 -3.74 3.30
N GLY A 45 4.79 -2.73 2.80
CA GLY A 45 3.40 -2.84 2.34
C GLY A 45 2.34 -2.92 3.45
N LEU A 46 2.73 -2.68 4.70
CA LEU A 46 1.86 -2.84 5.87
C LEU A 46 2.24 -1.85 6.98
N SER A 47 1.26 -1.33 7.71
CA SER A 47 1.51 -0.56 8.94
C SER A 47 0.43 -0.84 9.98
N PHE A 48 0.82 -0.86 11.25
CA PHE A 48 -0.08 -0.97 12.38
C PHE A 48 0.01 0.29 13.23
N SER A 49 -1.13 0.87 13.58
CA SER A 49 -1.21 1.98 14.53
C SER A 49 -1.82 1.51 15.85
N PHE A 50 -1.22 1.93 16.95
CA PHE A 50 -1.64 1.63 18.31
C PHE A 50 -2.07 2.92 19.00
N GLN A 51 -3.21 2.88 19.68
CA GLN A 51 -3.70 4.00 20.48
C GLN A 51 -3.05 3.94 21.86
N LEU A 52 -2.57 5.08 22.36
CA LEU A 52 -1.93 5.18 23.67
C LEU A 52 -2.84 5.93 24.63
N ASP A 53 -3.98 5.33 24.97
CA ASP A 53 -5.02 5.95 25.82
C ASP A 53 -4.59 6.20 27.28
N SER A 54 -3.37 5.81 27.66
CA SER A 54 -2.85 5.86 29.03
C SER A 54 -1.54 6.64 29.20
N TRP A 55 -1.07 7.36 28.19
CA TRP A 55 0.11 8.23 28.32
C TRP A 55 -0.29 9.58 28.95
N THR A 56 -0.24 9.66 30.28
CA THR A 56 -0.35 10.93 31.05
C THR A 56 0.91 11.79 30.93
N GLU A 57 2.03 11.20 30.47
CA GLU A 57 3.23 11.92 30.02
C GLU A 57 3.42 11.70 28.52
N THR A 58 4.32 12.41 27.85
CA THR A 58 4.65 12.20 26.44
C THR A 58 5.61 11.02 26.24
N PRO A 59 5.49 10.22 25.15
CA PRO A 59 6.47 9.23 24.69
C PRO A 59 7.93 9.60 24.95
N LYS A 60 8.50 9.10 26.07
CA LYS A 60 9.95 9.20 26.32
C LYS A 60 10.62 8.17 25.42
N TYR A 61 10.93 8.62 24.20
CA TYR A 61 11.80 7.90 23.28
C TYR A 61 13.21 7.90 23.87
N GLU A 62 13.71 6.74 24.31
CA GLU A 62 15.11 6.60 24.75
C GLU A 62 15.92 5.87 23.67
N PRO A 63 16.60 6.60 22.77
CA PRO A 63 17.32 6.02 21.64
C PRO A 63 18.48 5.09 22.02
N ASN A 64 18.90 5.07 23.30
CA ASN A 64 20.12 4.40 23.75
C ASN A 64 19.93 2.99 24.32
N PHE A 65 18.69 2.49 24.46
CA PHE A 65 18.45 1.28 25.28
C PHE A 65 18.26 -0.04 24.53
N ALA A 66 17.84 -0.06 23.26
CA ALA A 66 17.80 -1.28 22.45
C ALA A 66 17.41 -1.02 20.99
N HIS A 67 17.72 -1.97 20.10
CA HIS A 67 17.20 -1.97 18.73
C HIS A 67 15.70 -2.37 18.71
N GLY A 68 14.91 -1.79 17.81
CA GLY A 68 13.51 -2.17 17.60
C GLY A 68 12.56 -1.65 18.68
N LEU A 69 11.51 -2.42 19.00
CA LEU A 69 10.48 -2.02 19.98
C LEU A 69 10.99 -1.81 21.40
N ALA A 70 12.12 -2.43 21.76
CA ALA A 70 12.70 -2.29 23.09
C ALA A 70 13.27 -0.88 23.38
N SER A 71 13.38 0.00 22.37
CA SER A 71 13.70 1.43 22.55
C SER A 71 12.52 2.27 23.06
N LEU A 72 11.31 1.71 23.09
CA LEU A 72 10.09 2.42 23.42
C LEU A 72 9.45 1.79 24.66
N GLN A 73 9.13 2.62 25.65
CA GLN A 73 8.38 2.20 26.83
C GLN A 73 6.89 2.06 26.51
N ILE A 74 6.52 1.06 25.71
CA ILE A 74 5.12 0.86 25.31
C ILE A 74 4.41 0.10 26.44
N PRO A 75 3.21 0.54 26.89
CA PRO A 75 2.43 -0.22 27.84
C PRO A 75 2.15 -1.62 27.29
N HIS A 76 2.52 -2.63 28.06
CA HIS A 76 2.29 -4.03 27.70
C HIS A 76 0.82 -4.25 27.34
N GLY A 77 0.56 -4.92 26.23
CA GLY A 77 -0.79 -5.28 25.81
C GLY A 77 -1.57 -4.20 25.05
N ALA A 78 -0.93 -3.11 24.61
CA ALA A 78 -1.55 -2.17 23.68
C ALA A 78 -2.01 -2.89 22.41
N THR A 79 -3.28 -2.73 22.04
CA THR A 79 -3.88 -3.41 20.89
C THR A 79 -3.89 -2.54 19.64
N VAL A 80 -3.86 -3.18 18.47
CA VAL A 80 -3.95 -2.50 17.17
C VAL A 80 -5.27 -1.72 17.07
N LYS A 81 -5.17 -0.41 16.86
CA LYS A 81 -6.30 0.48 16.53
C LYS A 81 -6.65 0.40 15.04
N ARG A 82 -5.64 0.44 14.17
CA ARG A 82 -5.81 0.37 12.70
C ARG A 82 -4.65 -0.39 12.07
N MET A 83 -4.98 -1.09 10.99
CA MET A 83 -4.03 -1.78 10.12
C MET A 83 -4.19 -1.21 8.71
N TYR A 84 -3.09 -0.80 8.11
CA TYR A 84 -3.02 -0.30 6.74
C TYR A 84 -2.30 -1.32 5.89
N ILE A 85 -2.91 -1.71 4.78
CA ILE A 85 -2.28 -2.51 3.73
C ILE A 85 -2.16 -1.61 2.52
N TYR A 86 -0.94 -1.44 2.01
CA TYR A 86 -0.67 -0.52 0.92
C TYR A 86 0.37 -1.08 -0.06
N SER A 87 0.34 -0.57 -1.28
CA SER A 87 1.41 -0.83 -2.25
C SER A 87 2.38 0.35 -2.24
N GLY A 88 3.69 0.07 -2.16
CA GLY A 88 4.73 1.09 -2.00
C GLY A 88 5.66 0.82 -0.81
N ASN A 89 6.54 1.77 -0.52
CA ASN A 89 7.53 1.66 0.56
C ASN A 89 7.04 2.28 1.88
N SER A 90 6.05 3.17 1.84
CA SER A 90 5.53 3.88 3.01
C SER A 90 4.04 4.19 2.84
N LEU A 91 3.37 4.57 3.93
CA LEU A 91 1.98 5.00 3.91
C LEU A 91 1.78 6.23 3.00
N GLN A 92 2.76 7.15 3.00
CA GLN A 92 2.73 8.38 2.21
C GLN A 92 2.94 8.11 0.71
N ASP A 93 3.71 7.08 0.37
CA ASP A 93 3.98 6.66 -1.00
C ASP A 93 3.00 5.59 -1.50
N THR A 94 1.84 5.45 -0.84
CA THR A 94 0.83 4.46 -1.21
C THR A 94 0.37 4.68 -2.64
N LYS A 95 0.44 3.62 -3.45
CA LYS A 95 -0.17 3.57 -4.78
C LYS A 95 -1.40 2.69 -4.76
N ALA A 96 -2.37 3.02 -5.60
CA ALA A 96 -3.50 2.12 -5.85
C ALA A 96 -2.96 0.80 -6.41
N PRO A 97 -3.44 -0.37 -5.94
CA PRO A 97 -3.05 -1.64 -6.52
C PRO A 97 -3.48 -1.69 -7.99
N MET A 98 -2.65 -2.29 -8.84
CA MET A 98 -3.05 -2.53 -10.23
C MET A 98 -4.28 -3.43 -10.26
N MET A 99 -5.17 -3.20 -11.23
CA MET A 99 -6.33 -4.04 -11.44
C MET A 99 -5.86 -5.50 -11.67
N PRO A 100 -6.43 -6.50 -10.97
CA PRO A 100 -6.04 -7.90 -11.16
C PRO A 100 -6.28 -8.35 -12.61
N LEU A 101 -5.39 -9.20 -13.12
CA LEU A 101 -5.48 -9.77 -14.48
C LEU A 101 -6.85 -10.42 -14.77
N SER A 102 -7.41 -11.12 -13.77
CA SER A 102 -8.73 -11.75 -13.88
C SER A 102 -9.87 -10.75 -14.09
N CYS A 103 -9.70 -9.49 -13.68
CA CYS A 103 -10.69 -8.44 -13.88
C CYS A 103 -10.67 -7.90 -15.31
N PHE A 104 -9.62 -8.15 -16.11
CA PHE A 104 -9.56 -7.63 -17.47
C PHE A 104 -10.61 -8.27 -18.38
N LEU A 105 -10.91 -9.56 -18.22
CA LEU A 105 -11.95 -10.29 -18.97
C LEU A 105 -11.87 -10.09 -20.51
N GLY A 106 -10.67 -9.91 -21.05
CA GLY A 106 -10.44 -9.62 -22.48
C GLY A 106 -10.73 -8.18 -22.92
N ASN A 107 -11.07 -7.28 -22.00
CA ASN A 107 -11.31 -5.86 -22.27
C ASN A 107 -10.01 -5.04 -22.31
N VAL A 108 -10.16 -3.83 -22.85
CA VAL A 108 -9.13 -2.78 -22.87
C VAL A 108 -9.43 -1.77 -21.77
N TYR A 109 -8.42 -1.40 -20.99
CA TYR A 109 -8.54 -0.39 -19.92
C TYR A 109 -7.57 0.75 -20.17
N ALA A 110 -8.02 1.99 -19.95
CA ALA A 110 -7.12 3.13 -19.91
C ALA A 110 -6.45 3.19 -18.52
N GLU A 111 -5.13 3.09 -18.47
CA GLU A 111 -4.33 3.32 -17.27
C GLU A 111 -4.25 4.81 -16.95
N TYR A 112 -3.99 5.64 -17.98
CA TYR A 112 -4.16 7.08 -17.91
C TYR A 112 -4.48 7.67 -19.29
N ILE A 113 -5.04 8.88 -19.27
CA ILE A 113 -5.25 9.72 -20.43
C ILE A 113 -4.73 11.12 -20.07
N ASP A 114 -3.69 11.55 -20.77
CA ASP A 114 -3.12 12.89 -20.62
C ASP A 114 -3.57 13.78 -21.77
N VAL A 115 -3.93 15.02 -21.46
CA VAL A 115 -4.20 16.04 -22.49
C VAL A 115 -2.88 16.62 -22.98
N LEU A 116 -2.59 16.41 -24.27
CA LEU A 116 -1.49 17.06 -24.96
C LEU A 116 -1.87 18.51 -25.25
N ARG A 117 -0.98 19.44 -24.93
CA ARG A 117 -1.20 20.88 -25.10
C ARG A 117 0.00 21.50 -25.80
N ASP A 118 -0.28 22.49 -26.64
CA ASP A 118 0.69 23.39 -27.25
C ASP A 118 0.42 24.84 -26.81
N GLY A 119 1.13 25.80 -27.42
CA GLY A 119 0.97 27.23 -27.12
C GLY A 119 -0.40 27.81 -27.52
N ALA A 120 -1.19 27.11 -28.33
CA ALA A 120 -2.52 27.52 -28.78
C ALA A 120 -3.64 26.82 -28.00
N GLY A 121 -3.37 25.69 -27.36
CA GLY A 121 -4.32 24.98 -26.50
C GLY A 121 -4.15 23.47 -26.50
N PRO A 122 -5.19 22.71 -26.13
CA PRO A 122 -5.19 21.26 -26.25
C PRO A 122 -5.03 20.83 -27.72
N SER A 123 -4.00 20.04 -28.01
CA SER A 123 -3.67 19.55 -29.36
C SER A 123 -3.94 18.06 -29.55
N GLY A 124 -4.16 17.31 -28.47
CA GLY A 124 -4.48 15.88 -28.54
C GLY A 124 -4.57 15.19 -27.20
N LEU A 125 -4.60 13.86 -27.23
CA LEU A 125 -4.63 12.96 -26.09
C LEU A 125 -3.50 11.94 -26.17
N ARG A 126 -2.81 11.68 -25.06
CA ARG A 126 -1.93 10.54 -24.89
C ARG A 126 -2.64 9.50 -24.03
N LEU A 127 -2.88 8.33 -24.61
CA LEU A 127 -3.54 7.22 -23.96
C LEU A 127 -2.51 6.13 -23.66
N ARG A 128 -2.51 5.65 -22.42
CA ARG A 128 -1.83 4.41 -22.05
C ARG A 128 -2.88 3.34 -21.78
N LEU A 129 -2.95 2.37 -22.68
CA LEU A 129 -3.95 1.31 -22.69
C LEU A 129 -3.35 -0.01 -22.21
N LEU A 130 -4.08 -0.70 -21.36
CA LEU A 130 -3.78 -2.03 -20.86
C LEU A 130 -4.73 -3.03 -21.51
N THR A 131 -4.17 -4.11 -22.05
CA THR A 131 -4.91 -5.21 -22.67
C THR A 131 -4.42 -6.53 -22.10
N ALA A 132 -5.32 -7.49 -21.87
CA ALA A 132 -4.95 -8.85 -21.55
C ALA A 132 -5.11 -9.72 -22.79
N GLY A 133 -4.07 -10.47 -23.18
CA GLY A 133 -4.15 -11.39 -24.31
C GLY A 133 -5.23 -12.45 -24.06
N CYS A 134 -6.17 -12.59 -25.00
CA CYS A 134 -7.25 -13.57 -24.92
C CYS A 134 -6.95 -14.73 -25.89
N SER A 135 -6.07 -15.65 -25.51
CA SER A 135 -5.91 -16.92 -26.23
C SER A 135 -6.97 -17.92 -25.75
N PRO A 136 -7.76 -18.57 -26.64
CA PRO A 136 -8.74 -19.58 -26.23
C PRO A 136 -8.07 -20.68 -25.40
N GLY A 137 -8.51 -20.84 -24.14
CA GLY A 137 -8.08 -21.94 -23.27
C GLY A 137 -7.01 -21.63 -22.21
N VAL A 138 -6.44 -20.42 -22.16
CA VAL A 138 -5.35 -20.13 -21.20
C VAL A 138 -5.54 -18.76 -20.52
N LEU A 139 -6.55 -18.65 -19.64
CA LEU A 139 -6.62 -17.51 -18.70
C LEU A 139 -5.40 -17.47 -17.76
N ALA A 140 -4.76 -18.62 -17.53
CA ALA A 140 -3.65 -18.77 -16.60
C ALA A 140 -2.31 -18.16 -17.08
N ASP A 141 -2.16 -17.87 -18.38
CA ASP A 141 -0.93 -17.29 -18.98
C ASP A 141 -1.21 -15.95 -19.69
N ALA A 142 -2.37 -15.35 -19.40
CA ALA A 142 -2.73 -14.04 -19.93
C ALA A 142 -1.80 -12.97 -19.34
N LYS A 143 -0.93 -12.41 -20.17
CA LYS A 143 -0.03 -11.31 -19.80
C LYS A 143 -0.66 -9.97 -20.15
N ILE A 144 -0.51 -8.98 -19.26
CA ILE A 144 -0.86 -7.59 -19.54
C ILE A 144 0.08 -7.08 -20.64
N ARG A 145 -0.49 -6.54 -21.71
CA ARG A 145 0.22 -5.77 -22.73
C ARG A 145 -0.14 -4.31 -22.59
N VAL A 146 0.89 -3.48 -22.60
CA VAL A 146 0.76 -2.03 -22.53
C VAL A 146 0.93 -1.47 -23.95
N SER A 147 0.02 -0.60 -24.36
CA SER A 147 0.13 0.19 -25.58
C SER A 147 -0.01 1.66 -25.23
N GLU A 148 0.95 2.48 -25.67
CA GLU A 148 0.87 3.92 -25.54
C GLU A 148 0.68 4.55 -26.91
N ARG A 149 -0.31 5.42 -27.04
CA ARG A 149 -0.64 6.10 -28.29
C ARG A 149 -0.96 7.56 -28.03
N CYS A 150 -0.46 8.43 -28.91
CA CYS A 150 -0.89 9.82 -28.98
C CYS A 150 -1.85 9.94 -30.15
N VAL A 151 -2.99 10.59 -29.93
CA VAL A 151 -4.00 10.90 -30.94
C VAL A 151 -4.18 12.42 -30.92
N TYR A 152 -3.86 13.08 -32.03
CA TYR A 152 -3.99 14.52 -32.18
C TYR A 152 -5.36 14.88 -32.77
N PHE A 153 -5.86 16.07 -32.42
CA PHE A 153 -7.12 16.54 -32.99
C PHE A 153 -6.94 16.83 -34.48
N GLY A 154 -7.64 16.06 -35.32
CA GLY A 154 -7.51 16.11 -36.78
C GLY A 154 -6.90 14.85 -37.39
N ASP A 155 -6.35 13.94 -36.57
CA ASP A 155 -5.86 12.64 -37.05
C ASP A 155 -7.01 11.82 -37.66
N SER A 156 -6.70 11.11 -38.75
CA SER A 156 -7.63 10.18 -39.37
C SER A 156 -7.45 8.78 -38.79
N CYS A 157 -8.46 7.90 -38.89
CA CYS A 157 -8.36 6.52 -38.39
C CYS A 157 -7.30 5.66 -39.09
N GLN A 158 -6.64 6.18 -40.13
CA GLN A 158 -5.62 5.47 -40.92
C GLN A 158 -4.17 5.86 -40.56
N ASP A 159 -4.01 6.92 -39.77
CA ASP A 159 -2.72 7.46 -39.33
C ASP A 159 -2.37 6.97 -37.90
#